data_AF-A0A7V0MIJ5-F1
#
_entry.id   AF-A0A7V0MIJ5-F1
#
_cell.length_a   1.000
_cell.length_b   1.000
_cell.length_c   1.000
_cell.angle_alpha   90.00
_cell.angle_beta   90.00
_cell.angle_gamma   90.00
#
_symmetry.space_group_name_H-M   'P 1'
#
loop_
_entity.id
_entity.type
_entity.pdbx_description
1 polymer ?
#
loop_
_entity_poly.entity_id
_entity_poly.type
_entity_poly.pdbx_seq_one_letter_code
_entity_poly.pdbx_strand_id
1 'polypeptide(L)'
;MKSIFRKLAKKHASKIEAGSSELEALEMGIEFESAAIKYYEDHLKRAEKPLECKFVEHLVEEEREHRKILENLKYYYTDPEGWLMEKGRAGLDGA
;
A
#
# COMPACT_ATOMS: atom_id res chain seq x y z
N MET A 1 -5.83 16.29 -6.51
CA MET A 1 -6.56 15.07 -6.11
C MET A 1 -6.88 14.14 -7.28
N LYS A 2 -7.91 14.41 -8.11
CA LYS A 2 -8.35 13.47 -9.17
C LYS A 2 -7.29 13.08 -10.21
N SER A 3 -6.29 13.91 -10.49
CA SER A 3 -5.32 13.68 -11.57
C SER A 3 -4.43 12.45 -11.34
N ILE A 4 -3.89 12.26 -10.13
CA ILE A 4 -2.97 11.15 -9.85
C ILE A 4 -3.70 9.80 -9.79
N PHE A 5 -4.79 9.71 -9.03
CA PHE A 5 -5.60 8.50 -8.92
C PHE A 5 -6.26 8.15 -10.25
N ARG A 6 -6.66 9.15 -11.06
CA ARG A 6 -7.16 8.89 -12.42
C ARG A 6 -6.06 8.40 -13.35
N LYS A 7 -4.82 8.85 -13.21
CA LYS A 7 -3.70 8.32 -14.00
C LYS A 7 -3.40 6.87 -13.62
N LEU A 8 -3.39 6.54 -12.33
CA LEU A 8 -3.25 5.16 -11.84
C LEU A 8 -4.40 4.28 -12.31
N ALA A 9 -5.65 4.73 -12.13
CA ALA A 9 -6.82 4.02 -12.62
C ALA A 9 -6.77 3.80 -14.13
N LYS A 10 -6.33 4.79 -14.93
CA LYS A 10 -6.13 4.63 -16.38
C LYS A 10 -5.00 3.65 -16.71
N LYS A 11 -3.88 3.68 -15.98
CA LYS A 11 -2.75 2.76 -16.15
C LYS A 11 -3.21 1.31 -15.97
N HIS A 12 -4.12 1.10 -15.02
CA HIS A 12 -4.62 -0.22 -14.66
C HIS A 12 -5.95 -0.60 -15.30
N ALA A 13 -6.60 0.29 -16.04
CA ALA A 13 -7.94 0.06 -16.60
C ALA A 13 -8.05 -1.19 -17.49
N SER A 14 -6.98 -1.54 -18.23
CA SER A 14 -6.93 -2.76 -19.05
C SER A 14 -6.54 -4.02 -18.28
N LYS A 15 -6.12 -3.86 -17.01
CA LYS A 15 -5.81 -4.95 -16.08
C LYS A 15 -6.94 -5.21 -15.08
N ILE A 16 -7.98 -4.38 -15.06
CA ILE A 16 -9.20 -4.59 -14.27
C ILE A 16 -10.23 -5.24 -15.21
N GLU A 17 -9.92 -6.44 -15.69
CA GLU A 17 -10.88 -7.30 -16.36
C GLU A 17 -11.21 -8.47 -15.43
N ALA A 18 -12.41 -9.05 -15.56
CA ALA A 18 -12.75 -10.28 -14.84
C ALA A 18 -11.77 -11.39 -15.27
N GLY A 19 -10.79 -11.70 -14.42
CA GLY A 19 -9.72 -12.67 -14.70
C GLY A 19 -8.29 -12.17 -14.47
N SER A 20 -8.08 -10.93 -14.03
CA SER A 20 -6.76 -10.45 -13.57
C SER A 20 -6.24 -11.29 -12.42
N SER A 21 -4.95 -11.65 -12.46
CA SER A 21 -4.35 -12.49 -11.41
C SER A 21 -4.32 -11.79 -10.05
N GLU A 22 -4.35 -12.56 -8.96
CA GLU A 22 -4.27 -12.05 -7.60
C GLU A 22 -2.99 -11.21 -7.40
N LEU A 23 -1.88 -11.60 -8.02
CA LEU A 23 -0.62 -10.87 -7.96
C LEU A 23 -0.70 -9.50 -8.66
N GLU A 24 -1.38 -9.40 -9.80
CA GLU A 24 -1.57 -8.12 -10.49
C GLU A 24 -2.47 -7.17 -9.69
N ALA A 25 -3.50 -7.70 -9.03
CA ALA A 25 -4.36 -6.92 -8.14
C ALA A 25 -3.58 -6.39 -6.93
N LEU A 26 -2.71 -7.21 -6.33
CA LEU A 26 -1.85 -6.80 -5.23
C LEU A 26 -0.83 -5.74 -5.65
N GLU A 27 -0.18 -5.90 -6.81
CA GLU A 27 0.73 -4.89 -7.35
C GLU A 27 0.04 -3.55 -7.60
N MET A 28 -1.18 -3.61 -8.15
CA MET A 28 -2.00 -2.41 -8.33
C MET A 28 -2.29 -1.74 -6.99
N GLY A 29 -2.75 -2.47 -5.98
CA GLY A 29 -2.99 -1.94 -4.64
C GLY A 29 -1.75 -1.24 -4.07
N ILE A 30 -0.59 -1.89 -4.12
CA ILE A 30 0.69 -1.32 -3.64
C ILE A 30 1.04 -0.02 -4.36
N GLU A 31 0.82 0.06 -5.68
CA GLU A 31 1.04 1.30 -6.44
C GLU A 31 0.07 2.41 -6.05
N PHE A 32 -1.19 2.07 -5.75
CA PHE A 32 -2.18 3.03 -5.27
C PHE A 32 -1.80 3.60 -3.90
N GLU A 33 -1.44 2.73 -2.94
CA GLU A 33 -1.04 3.20 -1.60
C GLU A 33 0.25 4.01 -1.65
N SER A 34 1.23 3.61 -2.44
CA SER A 34 2.46 4.39 -2.65
C SER A 34 2.18 5.79 -3.20
N ALA A 35 1.22 5.91 -4.11
CA ALA A 35 0.82 7.20 -4.65
C ALA A 35 0.01 8.05 -3.66
N ALA A 36 -0.81 7.41 -2.82
CA ALA A 36 -1.55 8.08 -1.74
C ALA A 36 -0.60 8.63 -0.68
N ILE A 37 0.36 7.83 -0.21
CA ILE A 37 1.42 8.26 0.73
C ILE A 37 2.13 9.50 0.19
N LYS A 38 2.65 9.44 -1.04
CA LYS A 38 3.35 10.58 -1.66
C LYS A 38 2.45 11.81 -1.74
N TYR A 39 1.18 11.63 -2.10
CA TYR A 39 0.22 12.71 -2.20
C TYR A 39 -0.01 13.40 -0.85
N TYR A 40 -0.22 12.64 0.21
CA TYR A 40 -0.45 13.17 1.55
C TYR A 40 0.81 13.79 2.14
N GLU A 41 1.99 13.19 1.94
CA GLU A 41 3.27 13.80 2.34
C GLU A 41 3.52 15.14 1.63
N ASP A 42 3.25 15.20 0.32
CA ASP A 42 3.35 16.45 -0.44
C ASP A 42 2.31 17.47 0.01
N HIS A 43 1.15 17.05 0.50
CA HIS A 43 0.14 17.92 1.08
C HIS A 43 0.56 18.45 2.46
N LEU A 44 1.13 17.60 3.31
CA LEU A 44 1.60 17.94 4.65
C LEU A 44 2.63 19.08 4.61
N LYS A 45 3.51 19.11 3.59
CA LYS A 45 4.48 20.21 3.36
C LYS A 45 3.84 21.59 3.18
N ARG A 46 2.56 21.67 2.84
CA ARG A 46 1.81 22.91 2.60
C ARG A 46 0.70 23.16 3.62
N ALA A 47 0.48 22.23 4.56
CA ALA A 47 -0.53 22.37 5.58
C ALA A 47 -0.06 23.36 6.65
N GLU A 48 -0.90 24.34 6.98
CA GLU A 48 -0.56 25.39 7.96
C GLU A 48 -1.33 25.20 9.27
N LYS A 49 -2.49 24.54 9.22
CA LYS A 49 -3.36 24.37 10.38
C LYS A 49 -2.94 23.13 11.16
N PRO A 50 -2.71 23.23 12.49
CA PRO A 50 -2.29 22.07 13.30
C PRO A 50 -3.22 20.85 13.19
N LEU A 51 -4.53 21.07 13.08
CA LEU A 51 -5.50 19.98 12.91
C LEU A 51 -5.38 19.30 11.54
N GLU A 52 -5.13 20.08 10.48
CA GLU A 52 -4.93 19.55 9.13
C GLU A 52 -3.64 18.73 9.07
N CYS A 53 -2.55 19.22 9.66
CA CYS A 53 -1.29 18.46 9.73
C CYS A 53 -1.49 17.11 10.42
N LYS A 54 -2.09 17.09 11.61
CA LYS A 54 -2.37 15.85 12.35
C LYS A 54 -3.24 14.88 11.56
N PHE A 55 -4.27 15.39 10.89
CA PHE A 55 -5.15 14.56 10.08
C PHE A 55 -4.41 13.94 8.89
N VAL A 56 -3.59 14.73 8.19
CA VAL A 56 -2.84 14.28 7.01
C VAL A 56 -1.72 13.32 7.41
N GLU A 57 -1.04 13.57 8.54
CA GLU A 57 -0.08 12.64 9.15
C GLU A 57 -0.73 11.28 9.42
N HIS A 58 -1.92 11.28 10.02
CA HIS A 58 -2.65 10.03 10.27
C HIS A 58 -2.96 9.29 8.97
N LEU A 59 -3.40 9.99 7.92
CA LEU A 59 -3.62 9.37 6.60
C LEU A 59 -2.33 8.76 6.03
N VAL A 60 -1.19 9.44 6.14
CA VAL A 60 0.11 8.88 5.68
C VAL A 60 0.41 7.56 6.39
N GLU A 61 0.19 7.49 7.70
CA GLU A 61 0.44 6.27 8.48
C GLU A 61 -0.52 5.13 8.13
N GLU A 62 -1.81 5.42 7.93
CA GLU A 62 -2.79 4.41 7.49
C GLU A 62 -2.40 3.81 6.14
N GLU A 63 -2.07 4.64 5.13
CA GLU A 63 -1.68 4.12 3.82
C GLU A 63 -0.33 3.37 3.85
N ARG A 64 0.58 3.72 4.78
CA ARG A 64 1.82 2.96 5.02
C ARG A 64 1.53 1.56 5.54
N GLU A 65 0.62 1.42 6.49
CA GLU A 65 0.21 0.10 7.00
C GLU A 65 -0.56 -0.70 5.95
N HIS A 66 -1.47 -0.08 5.19
CA HIS A 66 -2.12 -0.73 4.05
C HIS A 66 -1.11 -1.27 3.04
N ARG A 67 -0.13 -0.46 2.63
CA ARG A 67 0.92 -0.88 1.71
C ARG A 67 1.71 -2.07 2.24
N LYS A 68 2.10 -2.03 3.52
CA LYS A 68 2.85 -3.11 4.18
C LYS A 68 2.05 -4.41 4.24
N ILE A 69 0.74 -4.35 4.50
CA ILE A 69 -0.16 -5.51 4.46
C ILE A 69 -0.19 -6.11 3.05
N LEU A 70 -0.35 -5.27 2.01
CA LEU A 70 -0.38 -5.73 0.62
C LEU A 70 0.96 -6.32 0.18
N GLU A 71 2.09 -5.70 0.55
CA GLU A 71 3.44 -6.21 0.28
C GLU A 71 3.67 -7.56 0.98
N ASN A 72 3.21 -7.72 2.23
CA ASN A 72 3.32 -8.97 2.96
C ASN A 72 2.47 -10.09 2.32
N LEU A 73 1.24 -9.77 1.90
CA LEU A 73 0.36 -10.72 1.22
C LEU A 73 0.93 -11.11 -0.14
N LYS A 74 1.49 -10.15 -0.89
CA LYS A 74 2.20 -10.43 -2.14
C LYS A 74 3.36 -11.39 -1.90
N TYR A 75 4.17 -11.16 -0.85
CA TYR A 75 5.29 -12.04 -0.52
C TYR A 75 4.81 -13.48 -0.25
N TYR A 76 3.73 -13.65 0.53
CA TYR A 76 3.12 -14.95 0.77
C TYR A 76 2.70 -15.66 -0.53
N TYR A 77 2.07 -14.95 -1.47
CA TYR A 77 1.67 -15.55 -2.75
C TYR A 77 2.85 -15.87 -3.69
N THR A 78 3.97 -15.15 -3.56
CA THR A 78 5.15 -15.38 -4.42
C THR A 78 6.12 -16.43 -3.87
N ASP A 79 6.24 -16.53 -2.54
CA ASP A 79 7.13 -17.46 -1.86
C ASP A 79 6.56 -17.83 -0.48
N PRO A 80 5.60 -18.76 -0.42
CA PRO A 80 4.97 -19.17 0.84
C PRO A 80 5.97 -19.80 1.82
N GLU A 81 6.98 -20.54 1.33
CA GLU A 81 8.00 -21.18 2.15
C GLU A 81 8.93 -20.14 2.79
N GLY A 82 9.44 -19.19 2.00
CA GLY A 82 10.25 -18.07 2.50
C GLY A 82 9.47 -17.19 3.48
N TRP A 83 8.20 -16.89 3.17
CA TRP A 83 7.32 -16.16 4.08
C TRP A 83 7.14 -16.89 5.41
N LEU A 84 6.90 -18.21 5.39
CA LEU A 84 6.75 -19.02 6.60
C LEU A 84 8.05 -19.10 7.39
N MET A 85 9.20 -19.19 6.73
CA MET A 85 10.49 -19.16 7.41
C MET A 85 10.75 -17.83 8.10
N GLU A 86 10.43 -16.71 7.45
CA GLU A 86 10.61 -15.37 8.01
C GLU A 86 9.62 -15.08 9.15
N LYS A 87 8.33 -15.33 8.92
CA LYS A 87 7.26 -15.00 9.88
C LYS A 87 7.06 -16.07 10.95
N GLY A 88 7.31 -17.35 10.63
CA GLY A 88 7.23 -18.46 11.57
C GLY A 88 8.37 -18.47 12.60
N ARG A 89 9.54 -17.92 12.26
CA ARG A 89 10.63 -17.72 13.24
C ARG A 89 10.25 -16.76 14.36
N ALA A 90 9.42 -15.74 14.08
CA ALA A 90 8.88 -14.83 15.08
C ALA A 90 7.83 -15.47 16.03
N GLY A 91 7.49 -16.74 15.82
CA GLY A 91 6.67 -17.54 16.74
C GLY A 91 7.42 -18.69 17.42
N LEU A 92 8.69 -18.93 17.06
CA LEU A 92 9.54 -19.99 17.62
C LEU A 92 10.62 -19.46 18.57
N ASP A 93 10.79 -18.14 18.65
CA ASP A 93 11.61 -17.44 19.65
C ASP A 93 10.87 -17.23 20.97
N GLY A 94 10.00 -18.20 21.32
CA GLY A 94 9.25 -18.23 22.57
C GLY A 94 10.07 -17.72 23.75
N ALA A 95 9.43 -16.89 24.56
CA ALA A 95 9.90 -16.49 25.88
C ALA A 95 10.59 -17.63 26.65
#